data_AF-A0A950XYN6-F1
#
_entry.id   AF-A0A950XYN6-F1
#
_cell.length_a   1.000
_cell.length_b   1.000
_cell.length_c   1.000
_cell.angle_alpha   90.00
_cell.angle_beta   90.00
_cell.angle_gamma   90.00
#
_symmetry.space_group_name_H-M   'P 1'
#
loop_
_entity.id
_entity.type
_entity.pdbx_description
1 polymer ?
#
loop_
_entity_poly.entity_id
_entity_poly.type
_entity_poly.pdbx_seq_one_letter_code
_entity_poly.pdbx_strand_id
1 'polypeptide(L)'
;MALPSLGFSGALGTIKRYGAGALPKGTTVEDWPLEYSDLEPYYDLVEYGIGVSGKAGNIQGKIDPNGNIFEGPRKREYPMAPLRDTDFTQMLTSAARKLGWNPHRSPGAINSEPYRGRAVCACHGFGEQNGCHVRAKNSTATTTIPAALKTKNLTIFERAHVTRIRTDSGGKVTGVEYVRDARIIFSLRRWCC
;
A
#
# COMPACT_ATOMS: atom_id res chain seq x y z
N MET A 1 9.13 10.72 26.99
CA MET A 1 9.85 11.16 25.78
C MET A 1 8.80 11.29 24.69
N ALA A 2 8.46 12.51 24.26
CA ALA A 2 7.41 12.72 23.25
C ALA A 2 7.89 12.13 21.91
N LEU A 3 7.05 11.34 21.25
CA LEU A 3 7.32 10.88 19.89
C LEU A 3 7.50 12.12 18.99
N PRO A 4 8.53 12.16 18.12
CA PRO A 4 8.65 13.24 17.16
C PRO A 4 7.36 13.35 16.35
N SER A 5 6.99 14.57 15.92
CA SER A 5 5.99 14.76 14.88
C SER A 5 6.28 13.79 13.73
N LEU A 6 5.34 12.93 13.39
CA LEU A 6 5.44 11.96 12.30
C LEU A 6 5.26 12.67 10.95
N GLY A 7 6.11 13.68 10.72
CA GLY A 7 6.26 14.30 9.42
C GLY A 7 7.06 13.40 8.52
N PHE A 8 6.70 13.37 7.25
CA PHE A 8 7.48 12.74 6.19
C PHE A 8 8.71 13.60 5.86
N SER A 9 9.52 13.86 6.88
CA SER A 9 10.64 14.79 6.88
C SER A 9 11.97 14.07 6.62
N GLY A 10 12.04 13.34 5.51
CA GLY A 10 13.21 12.53 5.15
C GLY A 10 14.48 13.37 4.94
N ALA A 11 14.36 14.55 4.32
CA ALA A 11 15.46 15.46 4.04
C ALA A 11 15.89 16.18 5.32
N LEU A 12 14.96 16.85 6.00
CA LEU A 12 15.26 17.57 7.25
C LEU A 12 15.75 16.61 8.36
N GLY A 13 15.14 15.42 8.47
CA GLY A 13 15.56 14.39 9.42
C GLY A 13 16.98 13.90 9.17
N THR A 14 17.35 13.73 7.90
CA THR A 14 18.71 13.34 7.49
C THR A 14 19.72 14.43 7.86
N ILE A 15 19.45 15.69 7.51
CA ILE A 15 20.30 16.83 7.84
C ILE A 15 20.45 16.98 9.37
N LYS A 16 19.35 16.86 10.12
CA LYS A 16 19.37 16.97 11.58
C LYS A 16 20.23 15.88 12.22
N ARG A 17 20.21 14.66 11.68
CA ARG A 17 20.92 13.50 12.25
C ARG A 17 22.39 13.44 11.83
N TYR A 18 22.68 13.75 10.57
CA TYR A 18 23.99 13.51 9.96
C TYR A 18 24.71 14.79 9.49
N GLY A 19 24.10 15.95 9.67
CA GLY A 19 24.66 17.26 9.32
C GLY A 19 24.27 17.76 7.93
N ALA A 20 24.51 19.05 7.69
CA ALA A 20 24.13 19.74 6.44
C ALA A 20 24.80 19.17 5.17
N GLY A 21 25.94 18.47 5.32
CA GLY A 21 26.64 17.81 4.21
C GLY A 21 26.14 16.41 3.86
N ALA A 22 25.15 15.88 4.59
CA ALA A 22 24.66 14.52 4.40
C ALA A 22 23.89 14.32 3.08
N LEU A 23 23.34 15.41 2.52
CA LEU A 23 22.65 15.40 1.24
C LEU A 23 23.57 15.93 0.14
N PRO A 24 23.89 15.13 -0.90
CA PRO A 24 24.68 15.60 -2.03
C PRO A 24 24.02 16.79 -2.74
N LYS A 25 24.84 17.74 -3.22
CA LYS A 25 24.35 18.86 -4.03
C LYS A 25 23.66 18.35 -5.29
N GLY A 26 22.49 18.90 -5.61
CA GLY A 26 21.68 18.50 -6.77
C GLY A 26 20.80 17.27 -6.56
N THR A 27 20.69 16.75 -5.33
CA THR A 27 19.72 15.70 -5.00
C THR A 27 18.28 16.21 -5.13
N THR A 28 17.36 15.29 -5.44
CA THR A 28 15.90 15.52 -5.45
C THR A 28 15.22 15.03 -4.17
N VAL A 29 15.99 14.75 -3.11
CA VAL A 29 15.45 14.33 -1.82
C VAL A 29 14.84 15.54 -1.13
N GLU A 30 13.52 15.52 -0.99
CA GLU A 30 12.74 16.57 -0.36
C GLU A 30 11.77 15.95 0.66
N ASP A 31 11.28 16.80 1.56
CA ASP A 31 10.21 16.43 2.47
C ASP A 31 8.88 16.43 1.72
N TRP A 32 8.01 15.47 2.05
CA TRP A 32 6.71 15.43 1.40
C TRP A 32 5.85 16.62 1.86
N PRO A 33 5.03 17.20 0.97
CA PRO A 33 4.13 18.31 1.33
C PRO A 33 2.88 17.84 2.09
N LEU A 34 2.94 16.67 2.74
CA LEU A 34 1.86 16.01 3.47
C LEU A 34 2.40 15.47 4.78
N GLU A 35 1.54 15.39 5.77
CA GLU A 35 1.81 14.78 7.07
C GLU A 35 1.23 13.36 7.13
N TYR A 36 1.67 12.55 8.10
CA TYR A 36 1.08 11.21 8.30
C TYR A 36 -0.43 11.28 8.53
N SER A 37 -0.92 12.28 9.27
CA SER A 37 -2.34 12.49 9.55
C SER A 37 -3.18 12.74 8.30
N ASP A 38 -2.57 13.30 7.24
CA ASP A 38 -3.27 13.50 5.97
C ASP A 38 -3.49 12.16 5.24
N LEU A 39 -2.57 11.20 5.42
CA LEU A 39 -2.61 9.90 4.75
C LEU A 39 -3.32 8.81 5.55
N GLU A 40 -3.33 8.89 6.89
CA GLU A 40 -3.90 7.87 7.77
C GLU A 40 -5.31 7.43 7.38
N PRO A 41 -6.27 8.33 7.09
CA PRO A 41 -7.62 7.93 6.72
C PRO A 41 -7.67 7.12 5.41
N TYR A 42 -6.72 7.37 4.50
CA TYR A 42 -6.60 6.65 3.23
C TYR A 42 -5.88 5.31 3.39
N TYR A 43 -4.90 5.22 4.30
CA TYR A 43 -4.30 3.92 4.66
C TYR A 43 -5.35 2.98 5.25
N ASP A 44 -6.15 3.43 6.22
CA ASP A 44 -7.25 2.64 6.80
C ASP A 44 -8.24 2.19 5.71
N LEU A 45 -8.65 3.11 4.84
CA LEU A 45 -9.57 2.82 3.74
C LEU A 45 -9.02 1.74 2.80
N VAL A 46 -7.75 1.87 2.39
CA VAL A 46 -7.11 0.94 1.45
C VAL A 46 -6.91 -0.42 2.11
N GLU A 47 -6.44 -0.47 3.35
CA GLU A 47 -6.14 -1.72 4.06
C GLU A 47 -7.41 -2.58 4.26
N TYR A 48 -8.52 -1.96 4.68
CA TYR A 48 -9.84 -2.61 4.72
C TYR A 48 -10.40 -2.87 3.30
N GLY A 49 -10.06 -2.01 2.35
CA GLY A 49 -10.37 -2.16 0.92
C GLY A 49 -9.86 -3.47 0.34
N ILE A 50 -8.56 -3.73 0.52
CA ILE A 50 -7.82 -4.81 -0.15
C ILE A 50 -7.60 -6.05 0.74
N GLY A 51 -7.94 -5.95 2.03
CA GLY A 51 -7.79 -7.02 3.01
C GLY A 51 -6.33 -7.20 3.42
N VAL A 52 -5.83 -6.31 4.29
CA VAL A 52 -4.51 -6.41 4.90
C VAL A 52 -4.59 -7.15 6.23
N SER A 53 -3.87 -8.26 6.36
CA SER A 53 -3.65 -8.93 7.64
C SER A 53 -2.47 -8.30 8.37
N GLY A 54 -2.58 -8.14 9.68
CA GLY A 54 -1.51 -7.54 10.47
C GLY A 54 -1.85 -7.38 11.93
N LYS A 55 -0.92 -6.78 12.67
CA LYS A 55 -1.10 -6.38 14.07
C LYS A 55 -0.54 -4.96 14.24
N ALA A 56 -1.43 -4.04 14.60
CA ALA A 56 -1.10 -2.68 14.91
C ALA A 56 -0.30 -2.62 16.21
N GLY A 57 0.82 -1.90 16.16
CA GLY A 57 1.63 -1.53 17.32
C GLY A 57 1.31 -0.15 17.85
N ASN A 58 0.51 0.66 17.14
CA ASN A 58 0.10 1.99 17.58
C ASN A 58 -1.33 2.31 17.14
N ILE A 59 -2.29 2.28 18.08
CA ILE A 59 -3.68 2.71 17.82
C ILE A 59 -3.94 3.98 18.63
N GLN A 60 -4.10 5.10 17.93
CA GLN A 60 -4.38 6.41 18.54
C GLN A 60 -3.39 6.78 19.66
N GLY A 61 -2.11 6.42 19.51
CA GLY A 61 -1.05 6.66 20.49
C GLY A 61 -0.92 5.58 21.57
N LYS A 62 -1.84 4.61 21.65
CA LYS A 62 -1.71 3.45 22.52
C LYS A 62 -0.81 2.40 21.87
N ILE A 63 0.35 2.18 22.49
CA ILE A 63 1.39 1.28 21.98
C ILE A 63 1.13 -0.17 22.39
N ASP A 64 1.24 -1.10 21.42
CA ASP A 64 1.21 -2.55 21.61
C ASP A 64 2.53 -3.16 21.09
N PRO A 65 3.37 -3.74 21.96
CA PRO A 65 4.68 -4.29 21.57
C PRO A 65 4.60 -5.59 20.73
N ASN A 66 3.39 -6.10 20.49
CA ASN A 66 3.16 -7.22 19.57
C ASN A 66 3.06 -6.77 18.10
N GLY A 67 2.86 -5.47 17.85
CA GLY A 67 2.87 -4.87 16.51
C GLY A 67 4.09 -3.98 16.26
N ASN A 68 4.05 -3.16 15.21
CA ASN A 68 5.12 -2.22 14.92
C ASN A 68 5.02 -0.97 15.82
N ILE A 69 5.81 -0.91 16.89
CA ILE A 69 5.79 0.24 17.81
C ILE A 69 6.26 1.57 17.18
N PHE A 70 6.87 1.51 15.98
CA PHE A 70 7.39 2.67 15.26
C PHE A 70 6.43 3.19 14.19
N GLU A 71 5.28 2.55 14.00
CA GLU A 71 4.29 3.05 13.04
C GLU A 71 3.55 4.29 13.56
N GLY A 72 3.01 5.06 12.62
CA GLY A 72 2.17 6.20 12.97
C GLY A 72 0.86 5.78 13.65
N PRO A 73 0.19 6.69 14.39
CA PRO A 73 -1.01 6.37 15.14
C PRO A 73 -2.14 6.01 14.19
N ARG A 74 -2.53 4.75 14.18
CA ARG A 74 -3.64 4.26 13.37
C ARG A 74 -4.96 4.59 14.03
N LYS A 75 -6.01 4.76 13.22
CA LYS A 75 -7.38 4.91 13.67
C LYS A 75 -7.88 3.66 14.38
N ARG A 76 -7.53 2.47 13.87
CA ARG A 76 -7.96 1.16 14.37
C ARG A 76 -7.00 0.04 13.96
N GLU A 77 -7.29 -1.16 14.44
CA GLU A 77 -6.57 -2.41 14.15
C GLU A 77 -6.68 -2.78 12.66
N TYR A 78 -5.81 -3.68 12.18
CA TYR A 78 -5.94 -4.26 10.83
C TYR A 78 -7.27 -5.01 10.65
N PRO A 79 -7.81 -5.12 9.42
CA PRO A 79 -9.07 -5.82 9.16
C PRO A 79 -9.03 -7.31 9.45
N MET A 80 -7.84 -7.92 9.52
CA MET A 80 -7.64 -9.33 9.88
C MET A 80 -6.38 -9.49 10.73
N ALA A 81 -6.35 -10.54 11.56
CA ALA A 81 -5.18 -10.92 12.36
C ALA A 81 -3.95 -11.22 11.49
N PRO A 82 -2.72 -11.21 12.02
CA PRO A 82 -1.52 -11.54 11.25
C PRO A 82 -1.58 -12.94 10.63
N LEU A 83 -0.83 -13.14 9.54
CA LEU A 83 -0.60 -14.47 9.00
C LEU A 83 0.06 -15.39 10.03
N ARG A 84 -0.17 -16.71 9.88
CA ARG A 84 0.48 -17.73 10.71
C ARG A 84 1.99 -17.57 10.72
N ASP A 85 2.60 -17.85 11.86
CA ASP A 85 4.05 -17.94 11.99
C ASP A 85 4.59 -19.27 11.47
N THR A 86 5.90 -19.30 11.20
CA THR A 86 6.67 -20.54 11.08
C THR A 86 7.59 -20.66 12.30
N ASP A 87 8.06 -21.87 12.59
CA ASP A 87 9.00 -22.07 13.71
C ASP A 87 10.28 -21.23 13.52
N PHE A 88 10.70 -21.05 12.27
CA PHE A 88 11.81 -20.18 11.92
C PHE A 88 11.54 -18.71 12.28
N THR A 89 10.37 -18.16 11.95
CA THR A 89 10.06 -16.75 12.29
C THR A 89 9.88 -16.55 13.79
N GLN A 90 9.36 -17.55 14.51
CA GLN A 90 9.29 -17.52 15.97
C GLN A 90 10.68 -17.53 16.60
N MET A 91 11.57 -18.42 16.15
CA MET A 91 12.96 -18.49 16.61
C MET A 91 13.68 -17.15 16.44
N LEU A 92 13.58 -16.53 15.26
CA LEU A 92 14.18 -15.22 14.99
C LEU A 92 13.57 -14.12 15.87
N THR A 93 12.26 -14.13 16.06
CA THR A 93 11.56 -13.19 16.94
C THR A 93 12.07 -13.31 18.38
N SER A 94 12.19 -14.53 18.90
CA SER A 94 12.71 -14.77 20.25
C SER A 94 14.17 -14.33 20.40
N ALA A 95 15.02 -14.62 19.41
CA ALA A 95 16.42 -14.20 19.41
C ALA A 95 16.55 -12.66 19.40
N ALA A 96 15.82 -11.98 18.52
CA ALA A 96 15.82 -10.52 18.45
C ALA A 96 15.33 -9.88 19.77
N ARG A 97 14.28 -10.44 20.39
CA ARG A 97 13.82 -9.96 21.71
C ARG A 97 14.86 -10.15 22.81
N LYS A 98 15.62 -11.25 22.82
CA LYS A 98 16.75 -11.45 23.76
C LYS A 98 17.85 -10.41 23.61
N LEU A 99 18.03 -9.86 22.41
CA LEU A 99 18.96 -8.77 22.13
C LEU A 99 18.39 -7.38 22.43
N GLY A 100 17.18 -7.30 22.98
CA GLY A 100 16.50 -6.03 23.26
C GLY A 100 15.95 -5.33 22.01
N TRP A 101 15.83 -6.03 20.88
CA TRP A 101 15.24 -5.48 19.66
C TRP A 101 13.70 -5.61 19.66
N ASN A 102 13.05 -4.88 18.75
CA ASN A 102 11.60 -4.80 18.63
C ASN A 102 11.09 -5.46 17.33
N PRO A 103 11.20 -6.81 17.19
CA PRO A 103 10.68 -7.49 16.02
C PRO A 103 9.15 -7.42 15.99
N HIS A 104 8.60 -7.22 14.80
CA HIS A 104 7.17 -7.24 14.53
C HIS A 104 6.91 -7.95 13.21
N ARG A 105 5.69 -8.46 13.04
CA ARG A 105 5.26 -9.08 11.77
C ARG A 105 4.93 -7.99 10.78
N SER A 106 5.50 -8.06 9.57
CA SER A 106 5.10 -7.14 8.50
C SER A 106 3.65 -7.42 8.10
N PRO A 107 2.80 -6.38 8.01
CA PRO A 107 1.45 -6.53 7.50
C PRO A 107 1.49 -6.97 6.02
N GLY A 108 0.51 -7.78 5.63
CA GLY A 108 0.44 -8.33 4.28
C GLY A 108 -0.96 -8.19 3.70
N ALA A 109 -1.07 -7.78 2.44
CA ALA A 109 -2.34 -7.83 1.69
C ALA A 109 -2.67 -9.28 1.29
N ILE A 110 -2.80 -10.15 2.30
CA ILE A 110 -3.01 -11.59 2.20
C ILE A 110 -4.04 -11.97 3.26
N ASN A 111 -5.07 -12.70 2.88
CA ASN A 111 -6.10 -13.15 3.78
C ASN A 111 -5.58 -14.19 4.79
N SER A 112 -5.56 -13.85 6.07
CA SER A 112 -5.35 -14.79 7.18
C SER A 112 -6.63 -15.53 7.59
N GLU A 113 -7.78 -15.00 7.19
CA GLU A 113 -9.12 -15.58 7.33
C GLU A 113 -9.97 -15.27 6.10
N PRO A 114 -11.13 -15.95 5.88
CA PRO A 114 -12.03 -15.59 4.80
C PRO A 114 -12.45 -14.12 4.89
N TYR A 115 -12.19 -13.35 3.83
CA TYR A 115 -12.41 -11.90 3.84
C TYR A 115 -12.99 -11.41 2.53
N ARG A 116 -14.13 -10.71 2.60
CA ARG A 116 -14.86 -10.12 1.46
C ARG A 116 -15.09 -11.10 0.31
N GLY A 117 -15.43 -12.35 0.66
CA GLY A 117 -15.72 -13.42 -0.30
C GLY A 117 -14.48 -14.06 -0.95
N ARG A 118 -13.28 -13.81 -0.41
CA ARG A 118 -12.04 -14.48 -0.83
C ARG A 118 -11.56 -15.46 0.23
N ALA A 119 -10.98 -16.57 -0.22
CA ALA A 119 -10.48 -17.64 0.64
C ALA A 119 -9.30 -17.20 1.52
N VAL A 120 -9.01 -18.00 2.55
CA VAL A 120 -7.81 -17.90 3.37
C VAL A 120 -6.57 -18.34 2.59
N CYS A 121 -5.40 -17.78 2.91
CA CYS A 121 -4.13 -18.21 2.35
C CYS A 121 -3.77 -19.64 2.77
N ALA A 122 -3.67 -20.54 1.79
CA ALA A 122 -3.23 -21.91 2.01
C ALA A 122 -1.70 -22.06 2.20
N CYS A 123 -0.95 -20.95 2.27
CA CYS A 123 0.47 -20.90 2.59
C CYS A 123 1.36 -21.83 1.73
N HIS A 124 1.03 -21.96 0.45
CA HIS A 124 1.67 -22.86 -0.52
C HIS A 124 2.90 -22.26 -1.23
N GLY A 125 3.36 -21.06 -0.85
CA GLY A 125 4.56 -20.39 -1.41
C GLY A 125 4.42 -19.82 -2.84
N PHE A 126 3.62 -20.44 -3.72
CA PHE A 126 3.51 -20.07 -5.15
C PHE A 126 3.25 -18.58 -5.43
N GLY A 127 2.52 -17.90 -4.55
CA GLY A 127 2.13 -16.49 -4.73
C GLY A 127 3.27 -15.47 -4.56
N GLU A 128 4.49 -15.90 -4.21
CA GLU A 128 5.64 -15.02 -4.10
C GLU A 128 6.03 -14.41 -5.45
N GLN A 129 6.15 -15.25 -6.48
CA GLN A 129 6.56 -14.84 -7.83
C GLN A 129 5.40 -14.80 -8.84
N ASN A 130 4.22 -15.32 -8.46
CA ASN A 130 3.07 -15.48 -9.34
C ASN A 130 1.78 -14.92 -8.73
N GLY A 131 0.75 -14.78 -9.58
CA GLY A 131 -0.61 -14.54 -9.10
C GLY A 131 -1.10 -15.68 -8.19
N CYS A 132 -1.81 -15.33 -7.12
CA CYS A 132 -2.37 -16.33 -6.21
C CYS A 132 -3.63 -16.97 -6.81
N HIS A 133 -3.54 -18.25 -7.18
CA HIS A 133 -4.63 -19.00 -7.81
C HIS A 133 -5.86 -19.18 -6.90
N VAL A 134 -5.67 -19.27 -5.57
CA VAL A 134 -6.78 -19.30 -4.59
C VAL A 134 -7.31 -17.90 -4.23
N ARG A 135 -6.80 -16.85 -4.86
CA ARG A 135 -7.25 -15.45 -4.69
C ARG A 135 -7.14 -14.91 -3.26
N ALA A 136 -6.30 -15.51 -2.41
CA ALA A 136 -6.09 -15.10 -1.03
C ALA A 136 -5.10 -13.91 -0.90
N LYS A 137 -4.10 -13.83 -1.78
CA LYS A 137 -3.22 -12.65 -1.90
C LYS A 137 -3.88 -11.60 -2.78
N ASN A 138 -3.85 -10.35 -2.33
CA ASN A 138 -4.37 -9.21 -3.06
C ASN A 138 -3.67 -9.02 -4.41
N SER A 139 -4.48 -8.68 -5.40
CA SER A 139 -4.10 -8.03 -6.64
C SER A 139 -5.33 -7.24 -7.12
N THR A 140 -5.13 -6.20 -7.94
CA THR A 140 -6.27 -5.44 -8.52
C THR A 140 -7.25 -6.35 -9.24
N ALA A 141 -6.76 -7.40 -9.91
CA ALA A 141 -7.55 -8.43 -10.59
C ALA A 141 -8.43 -9.28 -9.64
N THR A 142 -8.09 -9.37 -8.36
CA THR A 142 -8.85 -10.18 -7.38
C THR A 142 -9.69 -9.36 -6.41
N THR A 143 -9.36 -8.08 -6.21
CA THR A 143 -10.05 -7.17 -5.27
C THR A 143 -10.78 -6.03 -5.97
N THR A 144 -10.04 -5.00 -6.40
CA THR A 144 -10.63 -3.71 -6.77
C THR A 144 -11.34 -3.73 -8.12
N ILE A 145 -10.79 -4.40 -9.14
CA ILE A 145 -11.43 -4.51 -10.46
C ILE A 145 -12.75 -5.29 -10.37
N PRO A 146 -12.82 -6.49 -9.76
CA PRO A 146 -14.10 -7.19 -9.60
C PRO A 146 -15.14 -6.40 -8.80
N ALA A 147 -14.70 -5.65 -7.78
CA ALA A 147 -15.61 -4.79 -7.01
C ALA A 147 -16.15 -3.62 -7.85
N ALA A 148 -15.28 -2.96 -8.63
CA ALA A 148 -15.66 -1.87 -9.52
C ALA A 148 -16.55 -2.33 -10.68
N LEU A 149 -16.32 -3.51 -11.26
CA LEU A 149 -17.20 -4.06 -12.30
C LEU A 149 -18.64 -4.27 -11.81
N LYS A 150 -18.83 -4.62 -10.53
CA LYS A 150 -20.18 -4.78 -9.93
C LYS A 150 -20.97 -3.48 -9.85
N THR A 151 -20.31 -2.32 -9.83
CA THR A 151 -20.99 -1.02 -9.83
C THR A 151 -21.60 -0.67 -11.19
N LYS A 152 -21.18 -1.36 -12.26
CA LYS A 152 -21.52 -1.08 -13.66
C LYS A 152 -21.03 0.29 -14.17
N ASN A 153 -20.18 0.97 -13.41
CA ASN A 153 -19.57 2.24 -13.79
C ASN A 153 -18.18 2.08 -14.43
N LEU A 154 -17.58 0.88 -14.37
CA LEU A 154 -16.28 0.60 -14.95
C LEU A 154 -16.40 -0.08 -16.32
N THR A 155 -15.74 0.48 -17.34
CA THR A 155 -15.49 -0.17 -18.64
C THR A 155 -14.00 -0.38 -18.81
N ILE A 156 -13.59 -1.58 -19.22
CA ILE A 156 -12.17 -1.94 -19.40
C ILE A 156 -11.89 -2.20 -20.88
N PHE A 157 -10.82 -1.60 -21.38
CA PHE A 157 -10.27 -1.86 -22.70
C PHE A 157 -8.90 -2.53 -22.56
N GLU A 158 -8.82 -3.81 -22.88
CA GLU A 158 -7.56 -4.55 -22.87
C GLU A 158 -6.71 -4.21 -24.11
N ARG A 159 -5.39 -4.42 -24.00
CA ARG A 159 -4.42 -4.22 -25.09
C ARG A 159 -4.49 -2.81 -25.72
N ALA A 160 -4.84 -1.81 -24.91
CA ALA A 160 -4.91 -0.41 -25.31
C ALA A 160 -3.72 0.36 -24.73
N HIS A 161 -2.70 0.62 -25.55
CA HIS A 161 -1.53 1.40 -25.14
C HIS A 161 -1.77 2.88 -25.46
N VAL A 162 -1.99 3.71 -24.43
CA VAL A 162 -2.15 5.17 -24.59
C VAL A 162 -0.85 5.80 -25.08
N THR A 163 -0.88 6.46 -26.23
CA THR A 163 0.28 7.12 -26.86
C THR A 163 0.23 8.64 -26.77
N ARG A 164 -0.97 9.22 -26.56
CA ARG A 164 -1.12 10.67 -26.45
C ARG A 164 -2.27 11.06 -25.54
N ILE A 165 -2.07 12.11 -24.75
CA ILE A 165 -3.13 12.83 -24.05
C ILE A 165 -3.45 14.09 -24.87
N ARG A 166 -4.72 14.29 -25.21
CA ARG A 166 -5.19 15.47 -25.95
C ARG A 166 -5.74 16.48 -24.97
N THR A 167 -5.47 17.76 -25.19
CA THR A 167 -6.00 18.88 -24.41
C THR A 167 -6.69 19.89 -25.31
N ASP A 168 -7.59 20.69 -24.74
CA ASP A 168 -8.08 21.90 -25.39
C ASP A 168 -7.05 23.04 -25.25
N SER A 169 -7.39 24.22 -25.79
CA SER A 169 -6.56 25.43 -25.72
C SER A 169 -6.40 25.98 -24.30
N GLY A 170 -7.26 25.58 -23.36
CA GLY A 170 -7.15 25.91 -21.95
C GLY A 170 -6.35 24.90 -21.12
N GLY A 171 -5.76 23.88 -21.77
CA GLY A 171 -4.98 22.84 -21.10
C GLY A 171 -5.81 21.74 -20.44
N LYS A 172 -7.14 21.75 -20.59
CA LYS A 172 -8.00 20.70 -20.04
C LYS A 172 -7.91 19.46 -20.91
N VAL A 173 -7.61 18.30 -20.31
CA VAL A 173 -7.58 17.01 -21.03
C VAL A 173 -8.94 16.77 -21.69
N THR A 174 -9.00 16.47 -23.00
CA THR A 174 -10.23 16.22 -23.76
C THR A 174 -10.40 14.77 -24.17
N GLY A 175 -9.31 13.99 -24.20
CA GLY A 175 -9.32 12.58 -24.53
C GLY A 175 -7.92 11.99 -24.58
N VAL A 176 -7.85 10.72 -24.95
CA VAL A 176 -6.60 9.99 -25.16
C VAL A 176 -6.60 9.33 -26.52
N GLU A 177 -5.41 9.24 -27.11
CA GLU A 177 -5.13 8.38 -28.25
C GLU A 177 -4.44 7.13 -27.74
N TYR A 178 -4.88 5.97 -28.21
CA TYR A 178 -4.26 4.71 -27.87
C TYR A 178 -4.15 3.81 -29.09
N VAL A 179 -3.14 2.95 -29.07
CA VAL A 179 -2.97 1.89 -30.06
C VAL A 179 -3.64 0.62 -29.55
N ARG A 180 -4.48 0.02 -30.38
CA ARG A 180 -5.09 -1.29 -30.15
C ARG A 180 -5.30 -1.98 -31.49
N ASP A 181 -4.96 -3.28 -31.55
CA ASP A 181 -5.09 -4.10 -32.77
C ASP A 181 -4.41 -3.43 -33.99
N ALA A 182 -3.20 -2.88 -33.77
CA ALA A 182 -2.40 -2.12 -34.75
C ALA A 182 -3.06 -0.86 -35.35
N ARG A 183 -4.10 -0.32 -34.69
CA ARG A 183 -4.79 0.91 -35.10
C ARG A 183 -4.69 1.97 -34.01
N ILE A 184 -4.59 3.23 -34.42
CA ILE A 184 -4.72 4.38 -33.53
C ILE A 184 -6.21 4.68 -33.37
N ILE A 185 -6.67 4.70 -32.13
CA ILE A 185 -8.06 5.00 -31.75
C ILE A 185 -8.04 6.23 -30.85
N PHE A 186 -8.92 7.19 -31.14
CA PHE A 186 -9.16 8.34 -30.27
C PHE A 186 -10.43 8.10 -29.44
N SER A 187 -10.34 8.31 -28.12
CA SER A 187 -11.48 8.27 -27.21
C SER A 187 -11.69 9.61 -26.53
N LEU A 188 -12.86 10.21 -26.76
CA LEU A 188 -13.34 11.39 -26.04
C LEU A 188 -13.59 11.08 -24.56
N ARG A 189 -13.60 12.13 -23.72
CA ARG A 189 -14.02 12.13 -22.31
C ARG A 189 -15.34 11.37 -22.08
N ARG A 190 -15.26 10.07 -21.89
CA ARG A 190 -16.23 9.23 -21.16
C ARG A 190 -15.50 8.36 -20.13
N TRP A 191 -14.41 8.89 -19.57
CA TRP A 191 -13.64 8.26 -18.51
C TRP A 191 -14.02 8.97 -17.21
N CYS A 192 -14.94 8.38 -16.44
CA CYS A 192 -14.99 8.66 -15.01
C CYS A 192 -14.52 7.39 -14.30
N CYS A 193 -13.59 7.59 -13.37
CA CYS A 193 -13.08 6.59 -12.44
C CYS A 193 -14.22 5.86 -11.70
#